data_AF-A0A928CS20-F1
#
_entry.id   AF-A0A928CS20-F1
#
_cell.length_a   1.000
_cell.length_b   1.000
_cell.length_c   1.000
_cell.angle_alpha   90.00
_cell.angle_beta   90.00
_cell.angle_gamma   90.00
#
_symmetry.space_group_name_H-M   'P 1'
#
loop_
_entity.id
_entity.type
_entity.pdbx_description
1 polymer ?
#
loop_
_entity_poly.entity_id
_entity_poly.type
_entity_poly.pdbx_seq_one_letter_code
_entity_poly.pdbx_strand_id
1 'polypeptide(L)'
;MAGSAEDFDLSELTPQDWETIILSCDDGNDWRNLLTLKPEFADKCPWEKLSGNDWFLLLQIQPQFADKCPWEKMVMCGEDWCDLLQSQPQFADKCDWRTLSGSDWRDLLRERPEFADQCDVADFSGSDWNDLLQDRPEFAIQFNGANFSGSDWSVLLSKHPEFACKCDWEKLDTDDWDWLLYAQPQFADQRSPKQTK
;
A
#
# COMPACT_ATOMS: atom_id res chain seq x y z
N MET A 1 19.02 -33.24 25.27
CA MET A 1 18.83 -33.24 23.81
C MET A 1 17.50 -32.58 23.55
N ALA A 2 17.52 -31.36 23.03
CA ALA A 2 16.31 -30.64 22.63
C ALA A 2 15.78 -31.32 21.37
N GLY A 3 14.56 -31.85 21.43
CA GLY A 3 13.86 -32.35 20.24
C GLY A 3 13.52 -31.16 19.36
N SER A 4 14.07 -31.15 18.16
CA SER A 4 13.61 -30.30 17.06
C SER A 4 12.14 -30.63 16.80
N ALA A 5 11.28 -29.61 16.71
CA ALA A 5 9.94 -29.77 16.18
C ALA A 5 10.06 -30.41 14.80
N GLU A 6 9.46 -31.58 14.64
CA GLU A 6 9.36 -32.26 13.35
C GLU A 6 8.54 -31.35 12.41
N ASP A 7 9.11 -31.00 11.26
CA ASP A 7 8.36 -30.43 10.15
C ASP A 7 7.30 -31.46 9.74
N PHE A 8 6.06 -31.21 10.12
CA PHE A 8 4.93 -32.09 9.86
C PHE A 8 4.56 -32.05 8.37
N ASP A 9 4.82 -33.14 7.63
CA ASP A 9 4.54 -33.22 6.20
C ASP A 9 3.04 -33.41 5.94
N LEU A 10 2.38 -32.34 5.52
CA LEU A 10 0.95 -32.31 5.18
C LEU A 10 0.60 -33.19 3.98
N SER A 11 1.58 -33.65 3.19
CA SER A 11 1.34 -34.51 2.02
C SER A 11 1.10 -35.98 2.39
N GLU A 12 1.45 -36.40 3.61
CA GLU A 12 1.24 -37.76 4.09
C GLU A 12 -0.12 -37.96 4.81
N LEU A 13 -0.90 -36.88 4.95
CA LEU A 13 -2.18 -36.92 5.68
C LEU A 13 -3.25 -37.72 4.94
N THR A 14 -3.90 -38.62 5.70
CA THR A 14 -5.01 -39.43 5.22
C THR A 14 -6.33 -38.64 5.26
N PRO A 15 -7.39 -39.11 4.57
CA PRO A 15 -8.72 -38.50 4.71
C PRO A 15 -9.21 -38.41 6.16
N GLN A 16 -8.85 -39.37 7.02
CA GLN A 16 -9.26 -39.38 8.43
C GLN A 16 -8.54 -38.30 9.24
N ASP A 17 -7.28 -38.02 8.91
CA ASP A 17 -6.52 -36.94 9.55
C ASP A 17 -7.13 -35.59 9.19
N TRP A 18 -7.52 -35.39 7.93
CA TRP A 18 -8.22 -34.18 7.50
C TRP A 18 -9.59 -34.02 8.16
N GLU A 19 -10.36 -35.09 8.34
CA GLU A 19 -11.60 -35.03 9.12
C GLU A 19 -11.34 -34.59 10.56
N THR A 20 -10.27 -35.10 11.18
CA THR A 20 -9.88 -34.71 12.54
C THR A 20 -9.50 -33.23 12.60
N ILE A 21 -8.72 -32.74 11.63
CA ILE A 21 -8.34 -31.33 11.52
C ILE A 21 -9.58 -30.44 11.35
N ILE A 22 -10.49 -30.81 10.44
CA ILE A 22 -11.73 -30.05 10.20
C ILE A 22 -12.59 -30.00 11.46
N LEU A 23 -12.70 -31.11 12.19
CA LEU A 23 -13.47 -31.17 13.45
C LEU A 23 -12.81 -30.36 14.58
N SER A 24 -11.52 -30.04 14.47
CA SER A 24 -10.82 -29.15 15.41
C SER A 24 -10.89 -27.68 15.03
N CYS A 25 -11.40 -27.30 13.85
CA CYS A 25 -11.51 -25.91 13.44
C CYS A 25 -12.67 -25.21 14.15
N ASP A 26 -12.36 -24.46 15.21
CA ASP A 26 -13.36 -23.86 16.08
C ASP A 26 -13.67 -22.40 15.70
N ASP A 27 -12.70 -21.66 15.16
CA ASP A 27 -12.84 -20.23 14.83
C ASP A 27 -12.44 -19.85 13.40
N GLY A 28 -12.59 -18.57 13.05
CA GLY A 28 -12.28 -18.04 11.72
C GLY A 28 -10.79 -18.17 11.33
N ASN A 29 -9.87 -18.10 12.31
CA ASN A 29 -8.44 -18.20 12.08
C ASN A 29 -8.03 -19.64 11.74
N ASP A 30 -8.63 -20.63 12.40
CA ASP A 30 -8.45 -22.05 12.06
C ASP A 30 -8.90 -22.34 10.63
N TRP A 31 -10.11 -21.88 10.28
CA TRP A 31 -10.67 -22.06 8.95
C TRP A 31 -9.86 -21.35 7.87
N ARG A 32 -9.39 -20.11 8.14
CA ARG A 32 -8.49 -19.39 7.25
C ARG A 32 -7.21 -20.21 6.99
N ASN A 33 -6.52 -20.66 8.05
CA ASN A 33 -5.29 -21.42 7.92
C ASN A 33 -5.50 -22.72 7.11
N LEU A 34 -6.60 -23.42 7.38
CA LEU A 34 -6.96 -24.63 6.63
C LEU A 34 -7.19 -24.31 5.14
N LEU A 35 -7.99 -23.30 4.82
CA LEU A 35 -8.32 -22.96 3.43
C LEU A 35 -7.14 -22.39 2.66
N THR A 36 -6.22 -21.70 3.33
CA THR A 36 -4.95 -21.26 2.74
C THR A 36 -4.14 -22.46 2.23
N LEU A 37 -4.11 -23.56 2.98
CA LEU A 37 -3.33 -24.77 2.66
C LEU A 37 -4.10 -25.75 1.77
N LYS A 38 -5.41 -25.86 1.98
CA LYS A 38 -6.31 -26.87 1.39
C LYS A 38 -7.63 -26.23 0.96
N PRO A 39 -7.62 -25.49 -0.17
CA PRO A 39 -8.82 -24.83 -0.68
C PRO A 39 -9.94 -25.82 -1.05
N GLU A 40 -9.64 -27.11 -1.23
CA GLU A 40 -10.64 -28.17 -1.45
C GLU A 40 -11.66 -28.35 -0.31
N PHE A 41 -11.39 -27.83 0.89
CA PHE A 41 -12.33 -27.89 2.02
C PHE A 41 -13.28 -26.69 2.12
N ALA A 42 -13.29 -25.81 1.12
CA ALA A 42 -14.16 -24.63 1.04
C ALA A 42 -15.65 -24.94 1.27
N ASP A 43 -16.15 -26.07 0.78
CA ASP A 43 -17.55 -26.47 0.92
C ASP A 43 -17.97 -26.76 2.37
N LYS A 44 -17.00 -26.99 3.26
CA LYS A 44 -17.24 -27.25 4.69
C LYS A 44 -17.05 -25.99 5.54
N CYS A 45 -16.54 -24.90 4.96
CA CYS A 45 -16.19 -23.72 5.71
C CYS A 45 -17.44 -22.93 6.14
N PRO A 46 -17.61 -22.64 7.45
CA PRO A 46 -18.58 -21.67 7.93
C PRO A 46 -18.05 -20.26 7.69
N TRP A 47 -18.22 -19.76 6.46
CA TRP A 47 -17.71 -18.46 5.99
C TRP A 47 -18.04 -17.27 6.91
N GLU A 48 -19.15 -17.34 7.63
CA GLU A 48 -19.59 -16.36 8.62
C GLU A 48 -18.70 -16.27 9.86
N LYS A 49 -17.83 -17.25 10.12
CA LYS A 49 -16.84 -17.22 11.21
C LYS A 49 -15.60 -16.38 10.87
N LEU A 50 -15.32 -16.15 9.59
CA LEU A 50 -14.14 -15.41 9.17
C LEU A 50 -14.33 -13.92 9.49
N SER A 51 -13.39 -13.37 10.26
CA SER A 51 -13.31 -11.93 10.49
C SER A 51 -12.82 -11.19 9.24
N GLY A 52 -12.89 -9.85 9.26
CA GLY A 52 -12.33 -9.04 8.16
C GLY A 52 -10.85 -9.33 7.90
N ASN A 53 -10.06 -9.49 8.96
CA ASN A 53 -8.64 -9.85 8.85
C ASN A 53 -8.45 -11.26 8.28
N ASP A 54 -9.32 -12.21 8.63
CA ASP A 54 -9.25 -13.56 8.06
C ASP A 54 -9.54 -13.56 6.57
N TRP A 55 -10.54 -12.78 6.13
CA TRP A 55 -10.84 -12.57 4.72
C TRP A 55 -9.69 -11.90 3.97
N PHE A 56 -9.10 -10.84 4.52
CA PHE A 56 -7.96 -10.15 3.92
C PHE A 56 -6.82 -11.12 3.63
N LEU A 57 -6.35 -11.84 4.67
CA LEU A 57 -5.25 -12.80 4.54
C LEU A 57 -5.61 -13.99 3.64
N LEU A 58 -6.85 -14.47 3.69
CA LEU A 58 -7.28 -15.56 2.82
C LEU A 58 -7.28 -15.14 1.36
N LEU A 59 -7.82 -13.97 1.04
CA LEU A 59 -7.95 -13.50 -0.34
C LEU A 59 -6.62 -13.12 -0.97
N GLN A 60 -5.63 -12.70 -0.17
CA GLN A 60 -4.26 -12.51 -0.64
C GLN A 60 -3.66 -13.81 -1.22
N ILE A 61 -4.03 -14.97 -0.68
CA ILE A 61 -3.44 -16.27 -1.07
C ILE A 61 -4.39 -17.08 -1.97
N GLN A 62 -5.69 -17.03 -1.70
CA GLN A 62 -6.74 -17.81 -2.35
C GLN A 62 -7.83 -16.88 -2.93
N PRO A 63 -7.53 -16.10 -3.99
CA PRO A 63 -8.45 -15.12 -4.55
C PRO A 63 -9.74 -15.72 -5.15
N GLN A 64 -9.77 -17.03 -5.41
CA GLN A 64 -10.96 -17.72 -5.91
C GLN A 64 -12.15 -17.70 -4.93
N PHE A 65 -11.93 -17.41 -3.65
CA PHE A 65 -13.00 -17.32 -2.65
C PHE A 65 -13.65 -15.92 -2.56
N ALA A 66 -13.31 -15.02 -3.47
CA ALA A 66 -13.87 -13.67 -3.51
C ALA A 66 -15.39 -13.63 -3.69
N ASP A 67 -16.01 -14.66 -4.27
CA ASP A 67 -17.47 -14.79 -4.41
C ASP A 67 -18.17 -15.09 -3.08
N LYS A 68 -17.45 -15.65 -2.11
CA LYS A 68 -17.92 -15.94 -0.74
C LYS A 68 -17.69 -14.77 0.21
N CYS A 69 -16.79 -13.86 -0.14
CA CYS A 69 -16.39 -12.75 0.71
C CYS A 69 -17.53 -11.73 0.86
N PRO A 70 -17.92 -11.36 2.09
CA PRO A 70 -18.91 -10.32 2.34
C PRO A 70 -18.24 -8.93 2.25
N TRP A 71 -17.82 -8.52 1.04
CA TRP A 71 -17.08 -7.27 0.78
C TRP A 71 -17.70 -6.04 1.47
N GLU A 72 -19.03 -5.91 1.45
CA GLU A 72 -19.74 -4.77 2.07
C GLU A 72 -19.60 -4.68 3.61
N LYS A 73 -19.21 -5.78 4.25
CA LYS A 73 -18.96 -5.85 5.69
C LYS A 73 -17.48 -5.75 6.04
N MET A 74 -16.60 -5.75 5.03
CA MET A 74 -15.18 -5.59 5.26
C MET A 74 -14.88 -4.14 5.65
N VAL A 75 -14.22 -3.99 6.78
CA VAL A 75 -13.61 -2.73 7.19
C VAL A 75 -12.11 -2.92 7.04
N MET A 76 -11.57 -2.42 5.95
CA MET A 76 -10.13 -2.45 5.64
C MET A 76 -9.60 -1.01 5.62
N CYS A 77 -8.41 -0.82 6.17
CA CYS A 77 -7.73 0.48 6.07
C CYS A 77 -7.02 0.63 4.70
N GLY A 78 -6.43 1.80 4.47
CA GLY A 78 -5.66 2.05 3.25
C GLY A 78 -4.51 1.06 3.04
N GLU A 79 -3.79 0.72 4.12
CA GLU A 79 -2.69 -0.25 4.11
C GLU A 79 -3.18 -1.66 3.72
N ASP A 80 -4.28 -2.15 4.33
CA ASP A 80 -4.89 -3.44 3.98
C ASP A 80 -5.27 -3.50 2.49
N TRP A 81 -5.88 -2.44 1.97
CA TRP A 81 -6.22 -2.36 0.55
C TRP A 81 -4.98 -2.33 -0.35
N CYS A 82 -3.96 -1.58 0.04
CA CYS A 82 -2.70 -1.50 -0.68
C CYS A 82 -2.06 -2.89 -0.81
N ASP A 83 -1.90 -3.60 0.30
CA ASP A 83 -1.31 -4.94 0.35
C ASP A 83 -2.13 -5.97 -0.44
N LEU A 84 -3.47 -5.89 -0.35
CA LEU A 84 -4.35 -6.77 -1.10
C LEU A 84 -4.23 -6.52 -2.61
N LEU A 85 -4.22 -5.27 -3.06
CA LEU A 85 -4.17 -4.92 -4.48
C LEU A 85 -2.79 -5.14 -5.11
N GLN A 86 -1.71 -4.99 -4.34
CA GLN A 86 -0.39 -5.41 -4.77
C GLN A 86 -0.37 -6.92 -5.06
N SER A 87 -1.00 -7.72 -4.21
CA SER A 87 -1.04 -9.18 -4.36
C SER A 87 -2.07 -9.66 -5.38
N GLN A 88 -3.23 -9.01 -5.43
CA GLN A 88 -4.44 -9.44 -6.14
C GLN A 88 -5.13 -8.23 -6.82
N PRO A 89 -4.55 -7.70 -7.92
CA PRO A 89 -5.05 -6.50 -8.58
C PRO A 89 -6.47 -6.64 -9.17
N GLN A 90 -6.97 -7.87 -9.34
CA GLN A 90 -8.34 -8.13 -9.80
C GLN A 90 -9.43 -7.64 -8.83
N PHE A 91 -9.09 -7.30 -7.58
CA PHE A 91 -10.04 -6.76 -6.59
C PHE A 91 -10.16 -5.23 -6.62
N ALA A 92 -9.57 -4.57 -7.62
CA ALA A 92 -9.66 -3.12 -7.81
C ALA A 92 -11.10 -2.59 -7.85
N ASP A 93 -12.06 -3.38 -8.33
CA ASP A 93 -13.49 -2.99 -8.38
C ASP A 93 -14.17 -3.04 -7.00
N LYS A 94 -13.53 -3.66 -6.01
CA LYS A 94 -14.00 -3.74 -4.61
C LYS A 94 -13.35 -2.70 -3.71
N CYS A 95 -12.23 -2.12 -4.13
CA CYS A 95 -11.44 -1.20 -3.32
C CYS A 95 -12.20 0.09 -3.04
N ASP A 96 -12.21 0.52 -1.78
CA ASP A 96 -12.57 1.90 -1.43
C ASP A 96 -11.34 2.79 -1.54
N TRP A 97 -11.07 3.27 -2.76
CA TRP A 97 -9.91 4.12 -3.07
C TRP A 97 -9.75 5.35 -2.17
N ARG A 98 -10.82 5.80 -1.51
CA ARG A 98 -10.81 6.95 -0.60
C ARG A 98 -10.12 6.67 0.74
N THR A 99 -9.88 5.40 1.08
CA THR A 99 -9.18 5.03 2.31
C THR A 99 -7.66 5.07 2.17
N LEU A 100 -7.14 5.12 0.94
CA LEU A 100 -5.70 5.18 0.68
C LEU A 100 -5.18 6.59 0.92
N SER A 101 -4.20 6.68 1.81
CA SER A 101 -3.39 7.88 2.02
C SER A 101 -2.38 8.08 0.88
N GLY A 102 -1.71 9.25 0.85
CA GLY A 102 -0.62 9.50 -0.11
C GLY A 102 0.49 8.46 -0.07
N SER A 103 0.85 7.95 1.12
CA SER A 103 1.84 6.88 1.26
C SER A 103 1.34 5.53 0.75
N ASP A 104 0.06 5.22 0.98
CA ASP A 104 -0.55 3.98 0.45
C ASP A 104 -0.56 4.00 -1.08
N TRP A 105 -0.94 5.14 -1.67
CA TRP A 105 -0.91 5.35 -3.11
C TRP A 105 0.51 5.27 -3.67
N ARG A 106 1.50 5.89 -3.00
CA ARG A 106 2.90 5.81 -3.41
C ARG A 106 3.35 4.36 -3.52
N ASP A 107 3.11 3.56 -2.47
CA ASP A 107 3.55 2.16 -2.43
C ASP A 107 2.77 1.30 -3.44
N LEU A 108 1.48 1.55 -3.61
CA LEU A 108 0.67 0.86 -4.61
C LEU A 108 1.14 1.18 -6.04
N LEU A 109 1.37 2.44 -6.38
CA LEU A 109 1.77 2.85 -7.74
C LEU A 109 3.21 2.43 -8.08
N ARG A 110 4.08 2.26 -7.08
CA ARG A 110 5.39 1.65 -7.25
C ARG A 110 5.27 0.23 -7.80
N GLU A 111 4.36 -0.58 -7.26
CA GLU A 111 4.19 -2.00 -7.62
C GLU A 111 3.16 -2.25 -8.74
N ARG A 112 2.16 -1.37 -8.84
CA ARG A 112 0.98 -1.47 -9.72
C ARG A 112 0.65 -0.12 -10.37
N PRO A 113 1.49 0.36 -11.32
CA PRO A 113 1.29 1.64 -11.99
C PRO A 113 -0.01 1.71 -12.80
N GLU A 114 -0.64 0.58 -13.14
CA GLU A 114 -1.94 0.52 -13.81
C GLU A 114 -3.09 1.17 -13.02
N PHE A 115 -2.93 1.39 -11.71
CA PHE A 115 -3.92 2.07 -10.88
C PHE A 115 -3.79 3.59 -10.85
N ALA A 116 -2.87 4.18 -11.63
CA ALA A 116 -2.67 5.62 -11.69
C ALA A 116 -3.96 6.40 -11.99
N ASP A 117 -4.84 5.87 -12.84
CA ASP A 117 -6.11 6.52 -13.20
C ASP A 117 -7.13 6.60 -12.05
N GLN A 118 -6.93 5.80 -10.99
CA GLN A 118 -7.75 5.83 -9.78
C GLN A 118 -7.17 6.76 -8.70
N CYS A 119 -5.89 7.12 -8.83
CA CYS A 119 -5.17 7.90 -7.84
C CYS A 119 -5.46 9.39 -7.99
N ASP A 120 -5.90 10.03 -6.90
CA ASP A 120 -5.80 11.48 -6.77
C ASP A 120 -4.45 11.84 -6.16
N VAL A 121 -3.48 12.18 -7.01
CA VAL A 121 -2.12 12.57 -6.57
C VAL A 121 -2.08 13.89 -5.78
N ALA A 122 -3.24 14.53 -5.55
CA ALA A 122 -3.39 15.74 -4.76
C ALA A 122 -2.93 15.59 -3.30
N ASP A 123 -2.99 14.37 -2.74
CA ASP A 123 -2.67 14.07 -1.34
C ASP A 123 -1.20 13.67 -1.12
N PHE A 124 -0.38 13.66 -2.18
CA PHE A 124 1.03 13.30 -2.08
C PHE A 124 1.84 14.43 -1.45
N SER A 125 2.64 14.11 -0.45
CA SER A 125 3.68 15.00 0.06
C SER A 125 4.87 15.12 -0.90
N GLY A 126 5.77 16.06 -0.64
CA GLY A 126 7.04 16.15 -1.35
C GLY A 126 7.89 14.89 -1.23
N SER A 127 7.80 14.19 -0.08
CA SER A 127 8.46 12.91 0.15
C SER A 127 7.85 11.79 -0.69
N ASP A 128 6.52 11.71 -0.76
CA ASP A 128 5.84 10.68 -1.55
C ASP A 128 6.18 10.80 -3.04
N TRP A 129 6.23 12.03 -3.56
CA TRP A 129 6.66 12.29 -4.92
C TRP A 129 8.13 11.96 -5.15
N ASN A 130 9.03 12.33 -4.24
CA ASN A 130 10.44 11.97 -4.34
C ASN A 130 10.64 10.46 -4.46
N ASP A 131 9.99 9.70 -3.58
CA ASP A 131 10.09 8.25 -3.55
C ASP A 131 9.47 7.63 -4.81
N LEU A 132 8.28 8.10 -5.23
CA LEU A 132 7.62 7.60 -6.44
C LEU A 132 8.46 7.90 -7.69
N LEU A 133 8.99 9.11 -7.84
CA LEU A 133 9.78 9.49 -9.02
C LEU A 133 11.15 8.81 -9.07
N GLN A 134 11.70 8.43 -7.91
CA GLN A 134 12.92 7.65 -7.85
C GLN A 134 12.72 6.25 -8.43
N ASP A 135 11.57 5.61 -8.19
CA ASP A 135 11.28 4.26 -8.66
C ASP A 135 10.53 4.23 -10.00
N ARG A 136 9.74 5.27 -10.29
CA ARG A 136 8.82 5.39 -11.45
C ARG A 136 8.86 6.81 -12.05
N PRO A 137 9.94 7.20 -12.73
CA PRO A 137 10.10 8.56 -13.29
C PRO A 137 9.03 8.95 -14.31
N GLU A 138 8.33 7.98 -14.92
CA GLU A 138 7.20 8.21 -15.83
C GLU A 138 6.04 9.01 -15.19
N PHE A 139 5.88 8.98 -13.86
CA PHE A 139 4.88 9.76 -13.15
C PHE A 139 5.16 11.27 -13.13
N ALA A 140 6.35 11.71 -13.56
CA ALA A 140 6.69 13.13 -13.68
C ALA A 140 5.71 13.92 -14.57
N ILE A 141 5.05 13.25 -15.52
CA ILE A 141 4.03 13.86 -16.40
C ILE A 141 2.78 14.25 -15.62
N GLN A 142 2.43 13.51 -14.56
CA GLN A 142 1.24 13.74 -13.75
C GLN A 142 1.49 14.79 -12.64
N PHE A 143 2.76 15.08 -12.32
CA PHE A 143 3.13 16.03 -11.29
C PHE A 143 2.70 17.48 -11.62
N ASN A 144 1.95 18.11 -10.71
CA ASN A 144 1.54 19.52 -10.81
C ASN A 144 1.89 20.39 -9.59
N GLY A 145 2.18 19.80 -8.43
CA GLY A 145 2.63 20.52 -7.22
C GLY A 145 1.65 21.57 -6.66
N ALA A 146 0.38 21.58 -7.06
CA ALA A 146 -0.55 22.66 -6.72
C ALA A 146 -0.77 22.80 -5.19
N ASN A 147 -0.84 21.67 -4.49
CA ASN A 147 -1.12 21.59 -3.06
C ASN A 147 0.13 21.58 -2.18
N PHE A 148 1.33 21.62 -2.77
CA PHE A 148 2.58 21.55 -2.02
C PHE A 148 2.72 22.73 -1.06
N SER A 149 3.14 22.44 0.17
CA SER A 149 3.67 23.43 1.10
C SER A 149 5.10 23.85 0.68
N GLY A 150 5.66 24.86 1.35
CA GLY A 150 7.07 25.22 1.16
C GLY A 150 8.01 24.05 1.43
N SER A 151 7.71 23.27 2.48
CA SER A 151 8.46 22.07 2.85
C SER A 151 8.37 20.96 1.81
N ASP A 152 7.20 20.73 1.21
CA ASP A 152 7.08 19.75 0.13
C ASP A 152 7.91 20.15 -1.08
N TRP A 153 7.92 21.45 -1.43
CA TRP A 153 8.77 21.97 -2.50
C TRP A 153 10.25 21.85 -2.20
N SER A 154 10.69 22.21 -0.99
CA SER A 154 12.10 22.14 -0.59
C SER A 154 12.60 20.68 -0.59
N VAL A 155 11.77 19.74 -0.12
CA VAL A 155 12.05 18.31 -0.16
C VAL A 155 12.11 17.78 -1.60
N LEU A 156 11.14 18.08 -2.46
CA LEU A 156 11.14 17.61 -3.84
C LEU A 156 12.34 18.13 -4.63
N LEU A 157 12.56 19.45 -4.60
CA LEU A 157 13.60 20.10 -5.38
C LEU A 157 15.01 19.72 -4.92
N SER A 158 15.17 19.27 -3.68
CA SER A 158 16.46 18.75 -3.20
C SER A 158 16.96 17.55 -4.02
N LYS A 159 16.04 16.72 -4.55
CA LYS A 159 16.37 15.55 -5.37
C LYS A 159 16.05 15.74 -6.86
N HIS A 160 15.00 16.50 -7.18
CA HIS A 160 14.50 16.68 -8.54
C HIS A 160 14.46 18.17 -8.95
N PRO A 161 15.62 18.79 -9.20
CA PRO A 161 15.71 20.21 -9.57
C PRO A 161 15.00 20.55 -10.89
N GLU A 162 14.70 19.58 -11.74
CA GLU A 162 13.94 19.73 -12.98
C GLU A 162 12.51 20.27 -12.78
N PHE A 163 11.93 20.13 -11.58
CA PHE A 163 10.60 20.69 -11.26
C PHE A 163 10.63 22.15 -10.82
N ALA A 164 11.81 22.79 -10.76
CA ALA A 164 11.97 24.18 -10.33
C ALA A 164 11.09 25.17 -11.11
N CYS A 165 10.80 24.90 -12.38
CA CYS A 165 9.94 25.74 -13.20
C CYS A 165 8.45 25.73 -12.78
N LYS A 166 8.03 24.73 -11.98
CA LYS A 166 6.68 24.61 -11.43
C LYS A 166 6.60 25.07 -9.97
N CYS A 167 7.73 25.35 -9.33
CA CYS A 167 7.80 25.69 -7.91
C CYS A 167 7.12 27.03 -7.60
N ASP A 168 6.30 27.04 -6.55
CA ASP A 168 5.80 28.28 -5.96
C ASP A 168 6.78 28.77 -4.89
N TRP A 169 7.81 29.50 -5.35
CA TRP A 169 8.92 29.97 -4.51
C TRP A 169 8.48 30.81 -3.32
N GLU A 170 7.31 31.46 -3.38
CA GLU A 170 6.79 32.30 -2.29
C GLU A 170 6.28 31.48 -1.10
N LYS A 171 6.06 30.16 -1.28
CA LYS A 171 5.64 29.26 -0.19
C LYS A 171 6.79 28.82 0.72
N LEU A 172 8.04 28.91 0.26
CA LEU A 172 9.21 28.49 1.03
C LEU A 172 9.49 29.50 2.15
N ASP A 173 9.57 29.03 3.38
CA ASP A 173 10.04 29.82 4.50
C ASP A 173 11.57 29.78 4.66
N THR A 174 12.09 30.39 5.71
CA THR A 174 13.54 30.45 5.98
C THR A 174 14.15 29.06 6.12
N ASP A 175 13.48 28.13 6.80
CA ASP A 175 13.99 26.79 7.05
C ASP A 175 13.96 25.96 5.76
N ASP A 176 12.90 26.10 4.96
CA ASP A 176 12.77 25.48 3.63
C ASP A 176 13.91 25.92 2.70
N TRP A 177 14.21 27.22 2.69
CA TRP A 177 15.30 27.78 1.90
C TRP A 177 16.66 27.29 2.37
N ASP A 178 16.91 27.27 3.68
CA ASP A 178 18.20 26.86 4.21
C ASP A 178 18.46 25.38 3.92
N TRP A 179 17.44 24.52 4.02
CA TRP A 179 17.50 23.13 3.56
C TRP A 179 17.74 23.01 2.05
N LEU A 180 16.95 23.72 1.24
CA LEU A 180 17.04 23.63 -0.22
C LEU A 180 18.40 24.13 -0.72
N LEU A 181 18.94 25.23 -0.19
CA LEU A 181 20.22 25.78 -0.62
C LEU A 181 21.41 24.96 -0.14
N TYR A 182 21.25 24.21 0.95
CA TYR A 182 22.25 23.21 1.35
C TYR A 182 22.36 22.10 0.28
N ALA A 183 21.22 21.62 -0.24
CA ALA A 183 21.19 20.55 -1.23
C ALA A 183 21.43 21.04 -2.67
N GLN A 184 20.90 22.22 -3.02
CA GLN A 184 20.85 22.78 -4.38
C GLN A 184 21.19 24.28 -4.38
N PRO A 185 22.48 24.65 -4.22
CA PRO A 185 22.91 26.05 -4.13
C PRO A 185 22.55 26.94 -5.33
N GLN A 186 22.29 26.35 -6.50
CA GLN A 186 21.93 27.07 -7.72
C GLN A 186 20.59 27.82 -7.62
N PHE A 187 19.74 27.50 -6.65
CA PHE A 187 18.46 28.19 -6.46
C PHE A 187 18.57 29.48 -5.62
N ALA A 188 19.79 29.90 -5.23
CA ALA A 188 19.99 31.10 -4.43
C ALA A 188 19.34 32.37 -5.02
N ASP A 189 19.34 32.50 -6.36
CA ASP A 189 18.76 33.66 -7.06
C ASP A 189 17.23 33.69 -7.05
N GLN A 190 16.57 32.59 -6.67
CA GLN A 190 15.11 32.50 -6.57
C GLN A 190 14.58 32.99 -5.21
N ARG A 191 15.45 33.12 -4.19
CA ARG A 191 15.06 33.55 -2.84
C ARG A 191 14.77 35.05 -2.81
N SER A 192 13.54 35.42 -2.48
CA SER A 192 13.15 36.84 -2.41
C SER A 192 13.72 37.52 -1.15
N PRO A 193 13.94 38.85 -1.18
CA PRO A 193 14.40 39.61 0.00
C PRO A 193 13.44 39.59 1.21
N LYS A 194 12.19 39.14 1.01
CA LYS A 194 11.21 39.00 2.10
C LYS A 194 11.44 37.73 2.92
N GLN A 195 12.07 36.72 2.33
CA GLN A 195 12.36 35.40 2.92
C GLN A 195 13.76 35.32 3.56
N THR A 196 14.45 36.45 3.66
CA THR A 196 15.78 36.60 4.30
C THR A 196 15.71 37.30 5.67
N LYS A 197 14.52 37.50 6.22
CA LYS A 197 14.30 38.12 7.55
C LYS A 197 13.82 37.09 8.55
#